data_AF-A0A6L5PIV6-F1
#
_entry.id   AF-A0A6L5PIV6-F1
#
_cell.length_a   1.000
_cell.length_b   1.000
_cell.length_c   1.000
_cell.angle_alpha   90.00
_cell.angle_beta   90.00
_cell.angle_gamma   90.00
#
_symmetry.space_group_name_H-M   'P 1'
#
loop_
_entity.id
_entity.type
_entity.pdbx_description
1 polymer ?
#
loop_
_entity_poly.entity_id
_entity_poly.type
_entity_poly.pdbx_seq_one_letter_code
_entity_poly.pdbx_strand_id
1 'polypeptide(L)'
;MADVEDVKPVIDLTLTLDPAEFYGEDLAGCPAWPVIHPMNPDPLMIRAGDAEKRIEQIREQLHPGDGPLREPSGAERQSLRERLFTEERPVGFEHPDEASWRARHGIGGLIPRDQSQVRRLNLIVEACHVWGFIEKTRLQAERGASAKVTADRARSEHELQRCISSHADYVAEYETIKEAAERHRQRCEDERAFHRSREILRNVLPGLAKGARDAANDLGVEPPSLSEVA
;
A
#
# COMPACT_ATOMS: atom_id res chain seq x y z
N MET A 1 13.94 -8.78 50.72
CA MET A 1 13.44 -8.17 49.47
C MET A 1 14.62 -7.40 48.92
N ALA A 2 15.28 -7.94 47.90
CA ALA A 2 16.46 -7.30 47.31
C ALA A 2 15.98 -6.06 46.54
N ASP A 3 16.63 -4.93 46.80
CA ASP A 3 16.46 -3.69 46.04
C ASP A 3 16.69 -4.01 44.56
N VAL A 4 15.67 -3.80 43.74
CA VAL A 4 15.79 -3.81 42.29
C VAL A 4 16.55 -2.52 41.97
N GLU A 5 17.87 -2.62 41.84
CA GLU A 5 18.68 -1.54 41.30
C GLU A 5 18.09 -1.13 39.95
N ASP A 6 17.70 0.14 39.84
CA ASP A 6 17.17 0.77 38.63
C ASP A 6 18.30 0.81 37.59
N VAL A 7 18.47 -0.28 36.84
CA VAL A 7 19.53 -0.42 35.82
C VAL A 7 19.24 0.58 34.72
N LYS A 8 19.98 1.70 34.74
CA LYS A 8 19.85 2.74 33.71
C LYS A 8 20.12 2.13 32.33
N PRO A 9 19.21 2.33 31.36
CA PRO A 9 19.39 1.75 30.03
C PRO A 9 20.61 2.35 29.33
N VAL A 10 21.43 1.47 28.77
CA VAL A 10 22.67 1.82 28.07
C VAL A 10 22.33 2.18 26.62
N ILE A 11 22.98 3.21 26.09
CA ILE A 11 22.75 3.64 24.69
C ILE A 11 23.32 2.58 23.74
N ASP A 12 22.51 2.15 22.78
CA ASP A 12 22.96 1.24 21.73
C ASP A 12 23.90 1.94 20.74
N LEU A 13 25.19 1.62 20.85
CA LEU A 13 26.24 2.14 19.97
C LEU A 13 26.13 1.67 18.52
N THR A 14 25.37 0.60 18.22
CA THR A 14 25.12 0.20 16.82
C THR A 14 24.30 1.24 16.05
N LEU A 15 23.60 2.12 16.77
CA LEU A 15 22.74 3.19 16.24
C LEU A 15 23.39 4.58 16.34
N THR A 16 24.71 4.62 16.53
CA THR A 16 25.48 5.87 16.64
C THR A 16 25.58 6.62 15.32
N LEU A 17 25.57 5.90 14.19
CA LEU A 17 25.67 6.48 12.86
C LEU A 17 24.36 6.22 12.12
N ASP A 18 23.81 7.24 11.49
CA ASP A 18 22.61 7.10 10.67
C ASP A 18 23.00 6.72 9.23
N PRO A 19 22.58 5.56 8.71
CA PRO A 19 22.90 5.17 7.33
C PRO A 19 22.43 6.19 6.29
N ALA A 20 21.33 6.90 6.52
CA ALA A 20 20.79 7.87 5.57
C ALA A 20 21.74 9.07 5.38
N GLU A 21 22.53 9.44 6.39
CA GLU A 21 23.54 10.50 6.29
C GLU A 21 24.67 10.16 5.32
N PHE A 22 24.96 8.86 5.11
CA PHE A 22 26.06 8.40 4.27
C PHE A 22 25.60 7.93 2.88
N TYR A 23 24.42 7.33 2.79
CA TYR A 23 23.95 6.69 1.55
C TYR A 23 22.74 7.37 0.90
N GLY A 24 22.20 8.42 1.53
CA GLY A 24 20.96 9.08 1.14
C GLY A 24 19.71 8.39 1.70
N GLU A 25 18.57 9.08 1.66
CA GLU A 25 17.30 8.61 2.23
C GLU A 25 16.79 7.30 1.60
N ASP A 26 17.09 7.07 0.33
CA ASP A 26 16.69 5.85 -0.38
C ASP A 26 17.71 4.71 -0.24
N LEU A 27 18.83 4.96 0.45
CA LEU A 27 19.95 4.05 0.67
C LEU A 27 20.48 3.43 -0.62
N ALA A 28 20.26 4.06 -1.79
CA ALA A 28 20.68 3.51 -3.07
C ALA A 28 22.21 3.36 -3.12
N GLY A 29 22.93 4.31 -2.51
CA GLY A 29 24.39 4.33 -2.40
C GLY A 29 24.98 3.27 -1.45
N CYS A 30 24.17 2.60 -0.63
CA CYS A 30 24.65 1.58 0.30
C CYS A 30 25.15 0.33 -0.46
N PRO A 31 26.42 -0.09 -0.31
CA PRO A 31 26.91 -1.33 -0.91
C PRO A 31 26.19 -2.57 -0.38
N ALA A 32 26.24 -3.68 -1.12
CA ALA A 32 25.79 -4.97 -0.61
C ALA A 32 26.61 -5.38 0.63
N TRP A 33 25.97 -6.03 1.60
CA TRP A 33 26.64 -6.59 2.76
C TRP A 33 26.60 -8.11 2.72
N PRO A 34 27.71 -8.79 3.08
CA PRO A 34 29.09 -8.29 3.17
C PRO A 34 29.58 -7.78 1.82
N VAL A 35 30.57 -6.87 1.84
CA VAL A 35 31.26 -6.46 0.61
C VAL A 35 32.11 -7.63 0.13
N ILE A 36 31.58 -8.35 -0.85
CA ILE A 36 32.28 -9.46 -1.51
C ILE A 36 33.34 -8.86 -2.43
N HIS A 37 34.61 -9.15 -2.17
CA HIS A 37 35.69 -8.75 -3.07
C HIS A 37 35.52 -9.49 -4.41
N PRO A 38 35.72 -8.83 -5.56
CA PRO A 38 35.53 -9.45 -6.89
C PRO A 38 36.39 -10.70 -7.15
N MET A 39 37.40 -10.96 -6.31
CA MET A 39 38.29 -12.13 -6.40
C MET A 39 37.82 -13.33 -5.56
N ASN A 40 36.78 -13.18 -4.74
CA ASN A 40 36.26 -14.28 -3.93
C ASN A 40 34.72 -14.27 -3.94
N PRO A 41 34.10 -14.60 -5.09
CA PRO A 41 32.66 -14.63 -5.23
C PRO A 41 32.14 -15.91 -4.57
N ASP A 42 32.02 -15.94 -3.24
CA ASP A 42 31.21 -16.98 -2.62
C ASP A 42 29.76 -16.48 -2.57
N PRO A 43 28.87 -16.99 -3.44
CA PRO A 43 27.54 -16.44 -3.66
C PRO A 43 26.51 -17.20 -2.81
N LEU A 44 26.88 -17.63 -1.60
CA LEU A 44 25.88 -18.11 -0.66
C LEU A 44 24.90 -16.96 -0.46
N MET A 45 23.67 -17.11 -0.94
CA MET A 45 22.64 -16.08 -0.91
C MET A 45 22.54 -15.48 0.50
N ILE A 46 23.15 -14.32 0.69
CA ILE A 46 23.16 -13.64 1.98
C ILE A 46 21.78 -13.04 2.14
N ARG A 47 21.00 -13.62 3.05
CA ARG A 47 19.63 -13.22 3.29
C ARG A 47 19.65 -12.03 4.25
N ALA A 48 18.60 -11.19 4.23
CA ALA A 48 18.44 -10.12 5.21
C ALA A 48 18.56 -10.64 6.66
N GLY A 49 18.11 -11.86 6.93
CA GLY A 49 18.26 -12.51 8.25
C GLY A 49 19.71 -12.79 8.67
N ASP A 50 20.67 -12.84 7.75
CA ASP A 50 22.10 -12.95 8.10
C ASP A 50 22.69 -11.60 8.53
N ALA A 51 22.21 -10.51 7.92
CA ALA A 51 22.54 -9.14 8.32
C ALA A 51 21.98 -8.81 9.72
N GLU A 52 20.74 -9.21 10.01
CA GLU A 52 20.13 -9.05 11.34
C GLU A 52 20.94 -9.78 12.44
N LYS A 53 21.34 -11.03 12.17
CA LYS A 53 22.22 -11.78 13.08
C LYS A 53 23.56 -11.09 13.29
N ARG A 54 24.11 -10.47 12.24
CA ARG A 54 25.36 -9.72 12.36
C ARG A 54 25.21 -8.51 13.26
N ILE A 55 24.12 -7.75 13.14
CA ILE A 55 23.84 -6.63 14.07
C ILE A 55 23.84 -7.12 15.51
N GLU A 56 23.18 -8.25 15.80
CA GLU A 56 23.13 -8.78 17.16
C GLU A 56 24.53 -9.17 17.67
N GLN A 57 25.35 -9.83 16.84
CA GLN A 57 26.74 -10.13 17.19
C GLN A 57 27.59 -8.87 17.43
N ILE A 58 27.38 -7.82 16.65
CA ILE A 58 28.09 -6.54 16.82
C ILE A 58 27.64 -5.88 18.12
N ARG A 59 26.33 -5.92 18.42
CA ARG A 59 25.75 -5.40 19.65
C ARG A 59 26.34 -6.08 20.88
N GLU A 60 26.42 -7.41 20.90
CA GLU A 60 27.07 -8.17 21.98
C GLU A 60 28.53 -7.77 22.19
N GLN A 61 29.28 -7.54 21.10
CA GLN A 61 30.69 -7.12 21.17
C GLN A 61 30.87 -5.68 21.64
N LEU A 62 29.95 -4.78 21.30
CA LEU A 62 29.99 -3.37 21.71
C LEU A 62 29.51 -3.17 23.15
N HIS A 63 28.65 -4.06 23.65
CA HIS A 63 28.00 -3.99 24.96
C HIS A 63 28.14 -5.31 25.71
N PRO A 64 29.34 -5.64 26.24
CA PRO A 64 29.51 -6.81 27.07
C PRO A 64 28.82 -6.58 28.44
N GLY A 65 27.54 -6.90 28.54
CA GLY A 65 26.75 -6.84 29.78
C GLY A 65 25.25 -6.95 29.56
N ASP A 66 24.51 -7.35 30.59
CA ASP A 66 23.07 -7.68 30.51
C ASP A 66 22.15 -6.46 30.76
N GLY A 67 22.62 -5.25 30.47
CA GLY A 67 21.83 -4.02 30.63
C GLY A 67 20.85 -3.82 29.48
N PRO A 68 19.63 -3.31 29.73
CA PRO A 68 18.70 -3.01 28.64
C PRO A 68 19.29 -1.92 27.74
N LEU A 69 19.35 -2.21 26.44
CA LEU A 69 19.80 -1.26 25.43
C LEU A 69 18.65 -0.37 24.98
N ARG A 70 18.93 0.91 24.80
CA ARG A 70 17.99 1.87 24.25
C ARG A 70 18.55 2.58 23.03
N GLU A 71 17.65 3.06 22.18
CA GLU A 71 18.01 3.92 21.07
C GLU A 71 18.55 5.29 21.56
N PRO A 72 19.64 5.80 20.95
CA PRO A 72 20.07 7.19 21.17
C PRO A 72 19.06 8.18 20.60
N SER A 73 18.80 9.28 21.32
CA SER A 73 18.17 10.46 20.73
C SER A 73 19.09 11.11 19.69
N GLY A 74 18.55 11.96 18.81
CA GLY A 74 19.36 12.64 17.78
C GLY A 74 20.52 13.47 18.35
N ALA A 75 20.30 14.16 19.48
CA ALA A 75 21.35 14.91 20.17
C ALA A 75 22.44 13.99 20.76
N GLU A 76 22.05 12.83 21.30
CA GLU A 76 23.01 11.84 21.80
C GLU A 76 23.79 11.19 20.67
N ARG A 77 23.14 10.90 19.54
CA ARG A 77 23.78 10.37 18.34
C ARG A 77 24.88 11.32 17.86
N GLN A 78 24.56 12.61 17.72
CA GLN A 78 25.52 13.64 17.33
C GLN A 78 26.68 13.74 18.32
N SER A 79 26.38 13.80 19.62
CA SER A 79 27.41 13.87 20.67
C SER A 79 28.32 12.63 20.70
N LEU A 80 27.75 11.44 20.48
CA LEU A 80 28.51 10.20 20.37
C LEU A 80 29.41 10.20 19.13
N ARG A 81 28.88 10.63 17.98
CA ARG A 81 29.65 10.77 16.73
C ARG A 81 30.85 11.69 16.93
N GLU A 82 30.64 12.89 17.47
CA GLU A 82 31.72 13.86 17.74
C GLU A 82 32.74 13.34 18.75
N ARG A 83 32.30 12.55 19.74
CA ARG A 83 33.21 11.96 20.73
C ARG A 83 34.09 10.87 20.14
N LEU A 84 33.55 10.06 19.23
CA LEU A 84 34.17 8.85 18.71
C LEU A 84 34.95 9.09 17.40
N PHE A 85 34.53 10.06 16.60
CA PHE A 85 35.08 10.36 15.29
C PHE A 85 35.45 11.83 15.17
N THR A 86 36.40 12.13 14.27
CA THR A 86 36.70 13.48 13.82
C THR A 86 36.50 13.57 12.31
N GLU A 87 36.07 14.75 11.86
CA GLU A 87 35.93 15.11 10.44
C GLU A 87 37.12 15.95 9.95
N GLU A 88 37.96 16.43 10.87
CA GLU A 88 39.17 17.17 10.53
C GLU A 88 40.18 16.25 9.83
N ARG A 89 40.29 16.42 8.51
CA ARG A 89 41.27 15.73 7.70
C ARG A 89 42.64 16.40 7.85
N PRO A 90 43.68 15.70 8.34
CA PRO A 90 45.04 16.20 8.22
C PRO A 90 45.36 16.44 6.73
N VAL A 91 45.75 17.66 6.39
CA VAL A 91 46.00 18.04 4.99
C VAL A 91 47.11 17.15 4.41
N GLY A 92 46.80 16.46 3.30
CA GLY A 92 47.79 15.70 2.51
C GLY A 92 47.91 14.20 2.83
N PHE A 93 47.05 13.62 3.67
CA PHE A 93 47.09 12.18 3.96
C PHE A 93 45.68 11.56 4.07
N GLU A 94 45.44 10.43 3.40
CA GLU A 94 44.25 9.61 3.66
C GLU A 94 44.51 8.72 4.87
N HIS A 95 43.60 8.75 5.85
CA HIS A 95 43.72 7.86 7.00
C HIS A 95 43.48 6.40 6.53
N PRO A 96 44.36 5.44 6.85
CA PRO A 96 44.22 4.05 6.37
C PRO A 96 42.85 3.44 6.67
N ASP A 97 42.30 3.71 7.86
CA ASP A 97 40.97 3.25 8.23
C ASP A 97 39.85 3.95 7.44
N GLU A 98 39.96 5.25 7.15
CA GLU A 98 38.97 5.97 6.34
C GLU A 98 38.90 5.37 4.92
N ALA A 99 40.06 5.16 4.29
CA ALA A 99 40.14 4.52 2.98
C ALA A 99 39.57 3.10 3.01
N SER A 100 39.87 2.36 4.08
CA SER A 100 39.35 1.01 4.31
C SER A 100 37.83 0.97 4.51
N TRP A 101 37.27 1.91 5.26
CA TRP A 101 35.82 2.02 5.49
C TRP A 101 35.09 2.44 4.23
N ARG A 102 35.66 3.38 3.48
CA ARG A 102 35.09 3.78 2.18
C ARG A 102 35.06 2.60 1.23
N ALA A 103 36.14 1.81 1.17
CA ALA A 103 36.23 0.64 0.32
C ALA A 103 35.31 -0.52 0.76
N ARG A 104 35.21 -0.79 2.07
CA ARG A 104 34.48 -1.95 2.62
C ARG A 104 33.02 -1.68 2.96
N HIS A 105 32.65 -0.41 3.16
CA HIS A 105 31.33 -0.04 3.67
C HIS A 105 30.71 1.12 2.88
N GLY A 106 31.47 1.81 2.01
CA GLY A 106 30.99 3.02 1.35
C GLY A 106 30.87 4.22 2.30
N ILE A 107 31.47 4.15 3.49
CA ILE A 107 31.44 5.21 4.51
C ILE A 107 32.78 5.95 4.49
N GLY A 108 32.77 7.24 4.22
CA GLY A 108 33.95 8.11 4.23
C GLY A 108 33.77 9.32 5.14
N GLY A 109 34.83 10.13 5.30
CA GLY A 109 34.76 11.37 6.09
C GLY A 109 34.75 11.14 7.60
N LEU A 110 34.92 9.89 8.06
CA LEU A 110 35.08 9.56 9.47
C LEU A 110 36.53 9.13 9.72
N ILE A 111 37.16 9.76 10.72
CA ILE A 111 38.48 9.38 11.21
C ILE A 111 38.32 9.00 12.69
N PRO A 112 38.87 7.87 13.15
CA PRO A 112 38.80 7.49 14.56
C PRO A 112 39.51 8.53 15.43
N ARG A 113 38.84 9.04 16.46
CA ARG A 113 39.41 10.05 17.37
C ARG A 113 40.47 9.47 18.30
N ASP A 114 40.32 8.20 18.67
CA ASP A 114 41.22 7.45 19.54
C ASP A 114 41.63 6.13 18.85
N GLN A 115 42.92 6.02 18.53
CA GLN A 115 43.49 4.86 17.84
C GLN A 115 43.42 3.57 18.67
N SER A 116 43.35 3.68 20.00
CA SER A 116 43.22 2.51 20.87
C SER A 116 41.84 1.85 20.74
N GLN A 117 40.84 2.58 20.24
CA GLN A 117 39.46 2.12 20.10
C GLN A 117 39.09 1.71 18.67
N VAL A 118 40.04 1.66 17.73
CA VAL A 118 39.77 1.37 16.31
C VAL A 118 38.96 0.09 16.11
N ARG A 119 39.21 -0.98 16.86
CA ARG A 119 38.40 -2.21 16.78
C ARG A 119 36.93 -1.97 17.11
N ARG A 120 36.65 -1.19 18.16
CA ARG A 120 35.30 -0.81 18.56
C ARG A 120 34.65 0.11 17.52
N LEU A 121 35.41 1.06 16.97
CA LEU A 121 34.92 1.98 15.95
C LEU A 121 34.62 1.28 14.62
N ASN A 122 35.44 0.29 14.24
CA ASN A 122 35.16 -0.60 13.10
C ASN A 122 33.80 -1.30 13.24
N LEU A 123 33.47 -1.78 14.44
CA LEU A 123 32.18 -2.41 14.70
C LEU A 123 31.00 -1.43 14.57
N ILE A 124 31.17 -0.18 15.00
CA ILE A 124 30.14 0.86 14.84
C ILE A 124 29.94 1.21 13.36
N VAL A 125 31.01 1.36 12.59
CA VAL A 125 30.95 1.62 11.14
C VAL A 125 30.34 0.44 10.40
N GLU A 126 30.71 -0.79 10.76
CA GLU A 126 30.11 -2.00 10.20
C GLU A 126 28.61 -2.06 10.52
N ALA A 127 28.20 -1.77 11.76
CA ALA A 127 26.78 -1.71 12.14
C ALA A 127 25.99 -0.72 11.28
N CYS A 128 26.54 0.47 11.03
CA CYS A 128 25.93 1.46 10.13
C CYS A 128 25.70 0.89 8.72
N HIS A 129 26.70 0.20 8.17
CA HIS A 129 26.58 -0.42 6.84
C HIS A 129 25.54 -1.53 6.83
N VAL A 130 25.55 -2.41 7.83
CA VAL A 130 24.61 -3.53 7.95
C VAL A 130 23.17 -3.02 8.11
N TRP A 131 22.94 -2.01 8.96
CA TRP A 131 21.63 -1.36 9.09
C TRP A 131 21.17 -0.73 7.77
N GLY A 132 22.07 -0.01 7.07
CA GLY A 132 21.78 0.54 5.75
C GLY A 132 21.42 -0.54 4.73
N PHE A 133 22.08 -1.70 4.77
CA PHE A 133 21.76 -2.82 3.90
C PHE A 133 20.40 -3.44 4.22
N ILE A 134 20.09 -3.69 5.51
CA ILE A 134 18.78 -4.21 5.94
C ILE A 134 17.67 -3.28 5.44
N GLU A 135 17.78 -1.98 5.71
CA GLU A 135 16.76 -1.01 5.35
C GLU A 135 16.64 -0.84 3.83
N LYS A 136 17.76 -0.84 3.09
CA LYS A 136 17.75 -0.90 1.63
C LYS A 136 16.97 -2.10 1.10
N THR A 137 17.22 -3.30 1.63
CA THR A 137 16.51 -4.50 1.19
C THR A 137 15.03 -4.45 1.50
N ARG A 138 14.64 -3.87 2.64
CA ARG A 138 13.24 -3.62 3.00
C ARG A 138 12.57 -2.68 2.00
N LEU A 139 13.19 -1.53 1.72
CA LEU A 139 12.67 -0.55 0.75
C LEU A 139 12.56 -1.14 -0.67
N GLN A 140 13.53 -1.96 -1.08
CA GLN A 140 13.48 -2.66 -2.36
C GLN A 140 12.34 -3.67 -2.43
N ALA A 141 12.09 -4.43 -1.36
CA ALA A 141 10.98 -5.37 -1.27
C ALA A 141 9.62 -4.64 -1.36
N GLU A 142 9.48 -3.51 -0.67
CA GLU A 142 8.26 -2.68 -0.71
C GLU A 142 8.01 -2.09 -2.09
N ARG A 143 9.06 -1.56 -2.75
CA ARG A 143 8.98 -1.09 -4.14
C ARG A 143 8.58 -2.21 -5.10
N GLY A 144 9.18 -3.40 -4.94
CA GLY A 144 8.85 -4.57 -5.75
C GLY A 144 7.41 -5.06 -5.54
N ALA A 145 6.91 -5.07 -4.31
CA ALA A 145 5.53 -5.41 -3.99
C ALA A 145 4.55 -4.41 -4.61
N SER A 146 4.82 -3.11 -4.48
CA SER A 146 4.01 -2.04 -5.09
C SER A 146 3.97 -2.15 -6.61
N ALA A 147 5.14 -2.35 -7.25
CA ALA A 147 5.24 -2.54 -8.70
C ALA A 147 4.49 -3.79 -9.19
N LYS A 148 4.47 -4.86 -8.40
CA LYS A 148 3.70 -6.07 -8.72
C LYS A 148 2.20 -5.80 -8.68
N VAL A 149 1.71 -5.11 -7.64
CA VAL A 149 0.28 -4.77 -7.51
C VAL A 149 -0.18 -3.90 -8.67
N THR A 150 0.61 -2.90 -9.07
CA THR A 150 0.27 -2.04 -10.22
C THR A 150 0.28 -2.83 -11.54
N ALA A 151 1.25 -3.72 -11.74
CA ALA A 151 1.30 -4.58 -12.92
C ALA A 151 0.13 -5.58 -12.97
N ASP A 152 -0.24 -6.18 -11.83
CA ASP A 152 -1.39 -7.09 -11.72
C ASP A 152 -2.69 -6.35 -12.04
N ARG A 153 -2.87 -5.14 -11.50
CA ARG A 153 -4.03 -4.30 -11.81
C ARG A 153 -4.11 -3.97 -13.30
N ALA A 154 -3.01 -3.52 -13.91
CA ALA A 154 -2.99 -3.20 -15.34
C ALA A 154 -3.32 -4.41 -16.21
N ARG A 155 -2.85 -5.61 -15.83
CA ARG A 155 -3.20 -6.87 -16.50
C ARG A 155 -4.70 -7.18 -16.39
N SER A 156 -5.27 -7.08 -15.19
CA SER A 156 -6.71 -7.32 -14.99
C SER A 156 -7.58 -6.31 -15.73
N GLU A 157 -7.20 -5.03 -15.76
CA GLU A 157 -7.92 -3.99 -16.53
C GLU A 157 -7.89 -4.29 -18.04
N HIS A 158 -6.73 -4.71 -18.56
CA HIS A 158 -6.61 -5.11 -19.96
C HIS A 158 -7.44 -6.37 -20.29
N GLU A 159 -7.45 -7.37 -19.40
CA GLU A 159 -8.26 -8.58 -19.56
C GLU A 159 -9.76 -8.28 -19.53
N LEU A 160 -10.20 -7.41 -18.62
CA LEU A 160 -11.58 -6.94 -18.55
C LEU A 160 -11.97 -6.23 -19.84
N GLN A 161 -11.15 -5.30 -20.32
CA GLN A 161 -11.41 -4.58 -21.55
C GLN A 161 -11.49 -5.53 -22.76
N ARG A 162 -10.60 -6.53 -22.82
CA ARG A 162 -10.63 -7.56 -23.85
C ARG A 162 -11.93 -8.38 -23.81
N CYS A 163 -12.39 -8.74 -22.61
CA CYS A 163 -13.64 -9.48 -22.40
C CYS A 163 -14.86 -8.65 -22.82
N ILE A 164 -14.91 -7.37 -22.45
CA ILE A 164 -15.97 -6.44 -22.87
C ILE A 164 -15.99 -6.34 -24.40
N SER A 165 -14.84 -6.09 -25.02
CA SER A 165 -14.73 -5.96 -26.47
C SER A 165 -15.12 -7.24 -27.21
N SER A 166 -14.78 -8.43 -26.68
CA SER A 166 -15.11 -9.70 -27.34
C SER A 166 -16.60 -10.05 -27.25
N HIS A 167 -17.34 -9.44 -26.33
CA HIS A 167 -18.78 -9.67 -26.15
C HIS A 167 -19.62 -8.45 -26.50
N ALA A 168 -19.04 -7.42 -27.14
CA ALA A 168 -19.73 -6.19 -27.50
C ALA A 168 -20.99 -6.47 -28.35
N ASP A 169 -20.89 -7.42 -29.28
CA ASP A 169 -22.01 -7.82 -30.15
C ASP A 169 -23.14 -8.47 -29.33
N TYR A 170 -22.82 -9.33 -28.37
CA TYR A 170 -23.81 -9.96 -27.48
C TYR A 170 -24.50 -8.94 -26.56
N VAL A 171 -23.77 -7.92 -26.10
CA VAL A 171 -24.34 -6.83 -25.30
C VAL A 171 -25.32 -6.00 -26.15
N ALA A 172 -24.94 -5.68 -27.39
CA ALA A 172 -25.81 -4.95 -28.30
C ALA A 172 -27.07 -5.76 -28.68
N GLU A 173 -26.91 -7.06 -28.91
CA GLU A 173 -28.03 -7.98 -29.16
C GLU A 173 -28.97 -8.05 -27.95
N TYR A 174 -28.41 -8.17 -26.73
CA TYR A 174 -29.19 -8.19 -25.50
C TYR A 174 -30.03 -6.92 -25.32
N GLU A 175 -29.46 -5.74 -25.50
CA GLU A 175 -30.20 -4.48 -25.39
C GLU A 175 -31.31 -4.39 -26.45
N THR A 176 -31.05 -4.83 -27.67
CA THR A 176 -32.08 -4.88 -28.73
C THR A 176 -33.24 -5.80 -28.37
N ILE A 177 -32.95 -6.99 -27.83
CA ILE A 177 -33.97 -7.96 -27.39
C ILE A 177 -34.77 -7.40 -26.22
N LYS A 178 -34.09 -6.77 -25.26
CA LYS A 178 -34.70 -6.14 -24.09
C LYS A 178 -35.68 -5.04 -24.50
N GLU A 179 -35.29 -4.13 -25.38
CA GLU A 179 -36.18 -3.10 -25.93
C GLU A 179 -37.37 -3.70 -26.69
N ALA A 180 -37.15 -4.76 -27.47
CA ALA A 180 -38.24 -5.45 -28.17
C ALA A 180 -39.23 -6.09 -27.20
N ALA A 181 -38.74 -6.70 -26.12
CA ALA A 181 -39.56 -7.29 -25.06
C ALA A 181 -40.38 -6.22 -24.31
N GLU A 182 -39.79 -5.06 -24.01
CA GLU A 182 -40.48 -3.93 -23.39
C GLU A 182 -41.60 -3.38 -24.30
N ARG A 183 -41.33 -3.19 -25.60
CA ARG A 183 -42.37 -2.79 -26.57
C ARG A 183 -43.47 -3.82 -26.74
N HIS A 184 -43.17 -5.12 -26.61
CA HIS A 184 -44.19 -6.15 -26.65
C HIS A 184 -45.06 -6.13 -25.40
N ARG A 185 -44.45 -5.96 -24.22
CA ARG A 185 -45.17 -5.82 -22.95
C ARG A 185 -46.16 -4.66 -23.00
N GLN A 186 -45.71 -3.49 -23.46
CA GLN A 186 -46.59 -2.32 -23.63
C GLN A 186 -47.77 -2.62 -24.54
N ARG A 187 -47.55 -3.25 -25.70
CA ARG A 187 -48.64 -3.63 -26.63
C ARG A 187 -49.68 -4.54 -25.97
N CYS A 188 -49.25 -5.53 -25.20
CA CYS A 188 -50.17 -6.42 -24.48
C CYS A 188 -50.96 -5.67 -23.40
N GLU A 189 -50.35 -4.71 -22.72
CA GLU A 189 -51.03 -3.85 -21.73
C GLU A 189 -52.07 -2.95 -22.40
N ASP A 190 -51.72 -2.35 -23.54
CA ASP A 190 -52.62 -1.52 -24.34
C ASP A 190 -53.81 -2.33 -24.89
N GLU A 191 -53.56 -3.55 -25.39
CA GLU A 191 -54.61 -4.46 -25.88
C GLU A 191 -55.56 -4.87 -24.74
N ARG A 192 -55.02 -5.20 -23.56
CA ARG A 192 -55.83 -5.47 -22.37
C ARG A 192 -56.64 -4.24 -21.93
N ALA A 193 -56.06 -3.05 -21.98
CA ALA A 193 -56.77 -1.80 -21.67
C ALA A 193 -57.91 -1.56 -22.68
N PHE A 194 -57.65 -1.75 -23.98
CA PHE A 194 -58.67 -1.64 -25.03
C PHE A 194 -59.83 -2.60 -24.83
N HIS A 195 -59.55 -3.89 -24.56
CA HIS A 195 -60.59 -4.89 -24.31
C HIS A 195 -61.41 -4.58 -23.04
N ARG A 196 -60.76 -4.15 -21.95
CA ARG A 196 -61.47 -3.72 -20.73
C ARG A 196 -62.39 -2.53 -21.00
N SER A 197 -61.90 -1.50 -21.70
CA SER A 197 -62.71 -0.34 -22.06
C SER A 197 -63.91 -0.75 -22.93
N ARG A 198 -63.69 -1.61 -23.93
CA ARG A 198 -64.76 -2.12 -24.79
C ARG A 198 -65.78 -2.97 -24.02
N GLU A 199 -65.34 -3.75 -23.05
CA GLU A 199 -66.22 -4.53 -22.17
C GLU A 199 -67.08 -3.62 -21.28
N ILE A 200 -66.49 -2.58 -20.67
CA ILE A 200 -67.21 -1.58 -19.88
C ILE A 200 -68.27 -0.88 -20.75
N LEU A 201 -67.89 -0.41 -21.93
CA LEU A 201 -68.81 0.21 -22.90
C LEU A 201 -69.96 -0.73 -23.28
N ARG A 202 -69.70 -2.03 -23.44
CA ARG A 202 -70.71 -3.00 -23.90
C ARG A 202 -71.62 -3.52 -22.80
N ASN A 203 -71.06 -3.80 -21.62
CA ASN A 203 -71.75 -4.57 -20.58
C ASN A 203 -72.20 -3.70 -19.41
N VAL A 204 -71.43 -2.68 -19.05
CA VAL A 204 -71.68 -1.88 -17.84
C VAL A 204 -72.48 -0.64 -18.18
N LEU A 205 -72.08 0.10 -19.22
CA LEU A 205 -72.70 1.36 -19.61
C LEU A 205 -74.20 1.27 -19.95
N PRO A 206 -74.68 0.24 -20.69
CA PRO A 206 -76.12 0.09 -20.93
C PRO A 206 -76.91 -0.16 -19.64
N GLY A 207 -76.33 -0.89 -18.68
CA GLY A 207 -76.93 -1.14 -17.38
C GLY A 207 -77.01 0.12 -16.52
N LEU A 208 -75.92 0.91 -16.47
CA LEU A 208 -75.89 2.20 -15.79
C LEU A 208 -76.83 3.22 -16.44
N ALA A 209 -76.84 3.33 -17.77
CA ALA A 209 -77.73 4.23 -18.49
C ALA A 209 -79.21 3.86 -18.28
N LYS A 210 -79.52 2.56 -18.21
CA LYS A 210 -80.86 2.09 -17.86
C LYS A 210 -81.21 2.44 -16.41
N GLY A 211 -80.36 2.10 -15.44
CA GLY A 211 -80.59 2.41 -14.03
C GLY A 211 -80.72 3.90 -13.75
N ALA A 212 -79.91 4.74 -14.39
CA ALA A 212 -80.01 6.19 -14.31
C ALA A 212 -81.33 6.72 -14.90
N ARG A 213 -81.80 6.13 -16.02
CA ARG A 213 -83.13 6.44 -16.57
C ARG A 213 -84.25 6.06 -15.63
N ASP A 214 -84.20 4.85 -15.08
CA ASP A 214 -85.23 4.32 -14.19
C ASP A 214 -85.31 5.20 -12.92
N ALA A 215 -84.17 5.56 -12.32
CA ALA A 215 -84.11 6.47 -11.18
C ALA A 215 -84.58 7.90 -11.50
N ALA A 216 -84.24 8.44 -12.68
CA ALA A 216 -84.71 9.76 -13.11
C ALA A 216 -86.23 9.78 -13.29
N ASN A 217 -86.80 8.71 -13.87
CA ASN A 217 -88.25 8.54 -13.98
C ASN A 217 -88.93 8.48 -12.60
N ASP A 218 -88.36 7.73 -11.64
CA ASP A 218 -88.89 7.64 -10.28
C ASP A 218 -88.89 8.99 -9.54
N LEU A 219 -87.90 9.84 -9.83
CA LEU A 219 -87.77 11.19 -9.26
C LEU A 219 -88.53 12.27 -10.07
N GLY A 220 -89.10 11.91 -11.23
CA GLY A 220 -89.81 12.85 -12.12
C GLY A 220 -88.91 13.90 -12.78
N VAL A 221 -87.61 13.59 -12.93
CA VAL A 221 -86.62 14.48 -13.58
C VAL A 221 -86.19 13.92 -14.92
N GLU A 222 -85.65 14.78 -15.80
CA GLU A 222 -85.18 14.34 -17.11
C GLU A 222 -83.94 13.43 -16.97
N PRO A 223 -83.87 12.29 -17.68
CA PRO A 223 -82.75 11.38 -17.55
C PRO A 223 -81.47 11.97 -18.13
N PRO A 224 -80.30 11.72 -17.49
CA PRO A 224 -79.03 12.22 -17.97
C PRO A 224 -78.63 11.59 -19.31
N SER A 225 -77.92 12.36 -20.13
CA SER A 225 -77.36 11.92 -21.40
C SER A 225 -76.26 10.88 -21.20
N LEU A 226 -75.98 10.06 -22.22
CA LEU A 226 -74.92 9.05 -22.15
C LEU A 226 -73.53 9.64 -21.87
N SER A 227 -73.26 10.88 -22.30
CA SER A 227 -72.02 11.60 -22.00
C SER A 227 -71.95 12.14 -20.56
N GLU A 228 -73.08 12.22 -19.86
CA GLU A 228 -73.13 12.60 -18.43
C GLU A 228 -73.08 11.38 -17.51
N VAL A 229 -73.33 10.17 -18.05
CA VAL A 229 -73.27 8.88 -17.34
C VAL A 229 -71.94 8.12 -17.58
N ALA A 230 -71.24 8.41 -18.68
CA ALA A 230 -69.94 7.83 -19.05
C ALA A 230 -68.77 8.61 -18.44
#